data_AF-A0A101FX14-F1
#
_entry.id   AF-A0A101FX14-F1
#
_cell.length_a   1.000
_cell.length_b   1.000
_cell.length_c   1.000
_cell.angle_alpha   90.00
_cell.angle_beta   90.00
_cell.angle_gamma   90.00
#
_symmetry.space_group_name_H-M   'P 1'
#
loop_
_entity.id
_entity.type
_entity.pdbx_description
1 polymer ?
#
loop_
_entity_poly.entity_id
_entity_poly.type
_entity_poly.pdbx_seq_one_letter_code
_entity_poly.pdbx_strand_id
1 'polypeptide(L)' 'MSRINVDLNPVSHITVDAIGQPGERVFYLQGESPDQVVTLLVEKFQIQTLALAVENI' A
#
# COMPACT_ATOMS: atom_id res chain seq x y z
N MET A 1 16.26 -4.55 -7.99
CA MET A 1 15.11 -4.31 -8.88
C MET A 1 13.93 -5.14 -8.40
N SER A 2 12.71 -4.60 -8.44
CA SER A 2 11.51 -5.37 -8.13
C SER A 2 11.38 -6.55 -9.11
N ARG A 3 11.04 -7.73 -8.59
CA ARG A 3 10.84 -8.94 -9.41
C ARG A 3 9.45 -8.96 -10.08
N ILE A 4 8.54 -8.07 -9.65
CA ILE A 4 7.15 -8.03 -10.08
C ILE A 4 6.75 -6.56 -10.30
N ASN A 5 6.11 -6.26 -11.42
CA ASN A 5 5.43 -5.00 -11.67
C ASN A 5 3.92 -5.29 -11.73
N VAL A 6 3.15 -4.55 -10.94
CA VAL A 6 1.69 -4.67 -10.88
C VAL A 6 1.14 -3.34 -11.40
N ASP A 7 0.41 -3.39 -12.51
CA ASP A 7 -0.33 -2.24 -13.03
C ASP A 7 -1.79 -2.31 -12.57
N LEU A 8 -2.22 -1.26 -11.88
CA LEU A 8 -3.55 -1.10 -11.31
C LEU A 8 -4.24 0.16 -11.87
N ASN A 9 -3.75 0.75 -12.96
CA ASN A 9 -4.28 2.01 -13.48
C ASN A 9 -5.54 1.79 -14.37
N PRO A 10 -6.73 2.33 -14.01
CA PRO A 10 -7.00 3.23 -12.90
C PRO A 10 -7.27 2.50 -11.58
N VAL A 11 -6.63 2.99 -10.50
CA VAL A 11 -6.90 2.50 -9.15
C VAL A 11 -8.11 3.24 -8.61
N SER A 12 -9.11 2.50 -8.14
CA SER A 12 -10.35 3.09 -7.61
C SER A 12 -10.23 3.41 -6.13
N HIS A 13 -9.54 2.57 -5.35
CA HIS A 13 -9.36 2.74 -3.90
C HIS A 13 -8.00 2.24 -3.44
N ILE A 14 -7.44 2.91 -2.42
CA ILE A 14 -6.24 2.48 -1.71
C ILE A 14 -6.59 2.41 -0.22
N THR A 15 -6.28 1.27 0.40
CA THR A 15 -6.44 1.05 1.84
C THR A 15 -5.09 0.69 2.46
N VAL A 16 -4.82 1.22 3.65
CA VAL A 16 -3.58 0.94 4.38
C VAL A 16 -3.91 0.58 5.81
N ASP A 17 -3.31 -0.49 6.32
CA ASP A 17 -3.41 -0.85 7.73
C ASP A 17 -2.18 -1.63 8.20
N ALA A 18 -2.09 -1.84 9.52
CA ALA A 18 -1.05 -2.63 10.15
C ALA A 18 -1.64 -3.60 11.17
N ILE A 19 -1.16 -4.84 11.15
CA ILE A 19 -1.58 -5.89 12.09
C ILE A 19 -0.44 -6.17 13.06
N GLY A 20 -0.76 -6.27 14.36
CA GLY A 20 0.18 -6.63 15.41
C GLY A 20 0.37 -5.55 16.49
N GLN A 21 1.08 -5.93 17.56
CA GLN A 21 1.38 -5.04 18.67
C GLN A 21 2.44 -3.99 18.27
N PRO A 22 2.50 -2.82 18.94
CA PRO A 22 3.57 -1.85 18.71
C PRO A 22 4.96 -2.50 18.77
N GLY A 23 5.78 -2.31 17.74
CA GLY A 23 7.11 -2.93 17.62
C GLY A 23 7.13 -4.21 16.77
N GLU A 24 5.99 -4.88 16.61
CA GLU A 24 5.86 -6.13 15.83
C GLU A 24 4.81 -6.00 14.70
N ARG A 25 4.51 -4.77 14.30
CA ARG A 25 3.51 -4.49 13.27
C ARG A 25 4.00 -4.90 11.90
N VAL A 26 3.16 -5.62 11.17
CA VAL A 26 3.29 -5.85 9.73
C VAL A 26 2.35 -4.89 9.02
N PHE A 27 2.85 -4.16 8.03
CA PHE A 27 2.08 -3.16 7.29
C PHE A 27 1.65 -3.69 5.93
N TYR A 28 0.42 -3.36 5.56
CA TYR A 28 -0.18 -3.77 4.30
C TYR A 28 -0.70 -2.56 3.54
N LEU A 29 -0.44 -2.56 2.23
CA LEU A 29 -1.05 -1.64 1.27
C LEU A 29 -1.96 -2.45 0.36
N GLN A 30 -3.24 -2.12 0.30
CA GLN A 30 -4.18 -2.71 -0.65
C GLN A 30 -4.56 -1.68 -1.71
N GLY A 31 -4.47 -2.07 -2.98
CA GLY A 31 -5.05 -1.35 -4.11
C GLY A 31 -6.18 -2.16 -4.73
N GLU A 32 -7.26 -1.49 -5.08
CA GLU A 32 -8.44 -2.07 -5.73
C GLU A 32 -8.70 -1.38 -7.08
N SER A 33 -8.98 -2.19 -8.10
CA SER A 33 -9.60 -1.81 -9.36
C SER A 33 -10.86 -2.67 -9.58
N PRO A 34 -11.72 -2.38 -10.57
CA PRO A 34 -12.96 -3.13 -10.79
C PRO A 34 -12.77 -4.64 -11.02
N ASP A 35 -11.59 -5.06 -11.47
CA ASP A 35 -11.26 -6.41 -11.92
C ASP A 35 -10.22 -7.12 -11.04
N GLN A 36 -9.53 -6.40 -10.14
CA GLN A 36 -8.51 -7.00 -9.29
C GLN A 36 -8.30 -6.24 -7.97
N VAL A 37 -7.87 -7.01 -6.96
CA VAL A 37 -7.42 -6.50 -5.68
C VAL A 37 -6.01 -7.04 -5.43
N VAL A 38 -5.09 -6.14 -5.09
CA VAL A 38 -3.70 -6.49 -4.79
C VAL A 38 -3.34 -5.99 -3.42
N THR A 39 -2.78 -6.87 -2.60
CA THR A 39 -2.25 -6.53 -1.28
C THR A 39 -0.74 -6.71 -1.25
N LEU A 40 -0.03 -5.66 -0.89
CA LEU A 40 1.42 -5.64 -0.74
C LEU A 40 1.78 -5.62 0.75
N LEU A 41 2.72 -6.48 1.14
CA LEU A 41 3.43 -6.32 2.39
C LEU A 41 4.49 -5.24 2.20
N VAL A 42 4.48 -4.23 3.07
CA VAL A 42 5.30 -3.03 2.94
C VAL A 42 5.93 -2.66 4.27
N GLU A 43 6.91 -1.77 4.22
CA GLU A 43 7.54 -1.19 5.41
C GLU A 43 6.77 0.04 5.89
N LYS A 44 6.81 0.29 7.21
CA LYS A 44 6.18 1.48 7.83
C LYS A 44 6.55 2.78 7.12
N PHE A 45 7.84 2.95 6.79
CA PHE A 45 8.35 4.17 6.18
C PHE A 45 7.79 4.41 4.76
N GLN A 46 7.50 3.35 4.00
CA GLN A 46 6.92 3.47 2.67
C GLN A 46 5.49 4.02 2.74
N ILE A 47 4.71 3.55 3.71
CA ILE A 47 3.37 4.10 3.99
C ILE A 47 3.44 5.57 4.38
N GLN A 48 4.36 5.96 5.25
CA GLN A 48 4.53 7.36 5.64
C GLN A 48 4.90 8.24 4.45
N THR A 49 5.78 7.76 3.57
CA THR A 49 6.16 8.48 2.35
C THR A 49 4.99 8.61 1.39
N LEU A 50 4.17 7.55 1.23
CA LEU A 50 2.96 7.59 0.42
C LEU A 50 1.95 8.60 0.94
N ALA A 51 1.68 8.61 2.25
CA ALA A 51 0.76 9.55 2.88
C ALA A 51 1.18 11.01 2.63
N LEU A 52 2.47 11.32 2.84
CA LEU A 52 3.02 12.64 2.54
C LEU A 52 2.87 13.00 1.06
N ALA A 53 3.10 12.07 0.16
CA ALA A 53 2.96 12.33 -1.27
C ALA A 53 1.50 12.66 -1.63
N VAL A 54 0.52 11.95 -1.07
CA VAL A 54 -0.91 12.18 -1.32
C VAL A 54 -1.40 13.50 -0.73
N GLU A 55 -0.95 13.88 0.47
CA GLU A 55 -1.32 15.15 1.12
C GLU A 55 -0.84 16.40 0.35
N ASN A 56 0.21 16.26 -0.46
CA ASN A 56 0.80 17.35 -1.23
C ASN A 56 0.29 17.45 -2.69
N ILE A 57 -0.78 16.72 -3.03
CA ILE A 57 -1.48 16.79 -4.33
C ILE A 57 -2.70 17.70 -4.19
#